data_AF-A0A3N0V1V1-F1
#
_entry.id   AF-A0A3N0V1V1-F1
#
_cell.length_a   1.000
_cell.length_b   1.000
_cell.length_c   1.000
_cell.angle_alpha   90.00
_cell.angle_beta   90.00
_cell.angle_gamma   90.00
#
_symmetry.space_group_name_H-M   'P 1'
#
loop_
_entity.id
_entity.type
_entity.pdbx_description
1 polymer ?
#
loop_
_entity_poly.entity_id
_entity_poly.type
_entity_poly.pdbx_seq_one_letter_code
_entity_poly.pdbx_strand_id
1 'polypeptide(L)'
;MSKLILDFLKSGIEPFPDPTYGEGYRCSAYLKDGTFLPCVMLRKASPVVELAIRRFDQERKGKGIFGSRKSDGYESIVKNFVASGNRVNHYDIERVEPSRFAIPLSLLKQVEGETTMAWTGFVFEMHDGKLFSYGTSFGVEFFGLPNGYGFENVVSVHNHSYVSPNGALCSLAQGMGAQPNDYNRSLVIRERPYFVCHYDA
;
A
#
# COMPACT_ATOMS: atom_id res chain seq x y z
N MET A 1 -2.85 -15.10 18.40
CA MET A 1 -3.97 -14.73 17.50
C MET A 1 -5.25 -14.52 18.30
N SER A 2 -5.80 -13.31 18.30
CA SER A 2 -7.05 -13.00 19.01
C SER A 2 -8.27 -13.54 18.26
N LYS A 3 -9.33 -13.94 19.00
CA LYS A 3 -10.61 -14.37 18.42
C LYS A 3 -11.18 -13.30 17.46
N LEU A 4 -11.01 -12.03 17.82
CA LEU A 4 -11.46 -10.90 17.03
C LEU A 4 -10.83 -10.83 15.63
N ILE A 5 -9.50 -10.99 15.55
CA ILE A 5 -8.81 -11.02 14.26
C ILE A 5 -9.25 -12.25 13.46
N LEU A 6 -9.36 -13.41 14.10
CA LEU A 6 -9.88 -14.62 13.45
C LEU A 6 -11.27 -14.44 12.83
N ASP A 7 -12.18 -13.82 13.58
CA ASP A 7 -13.56 -13.59 13.13
C ASP A 7 -13.58 -12.60 11.95
N PHE A 8 -12.74 -11.57 11.97
CA PHE A 8 -12.55 -10.66 10.83
C PHE A 8 -12.00 -11.38 9.59
N LEU A 9 -10.97 -12.21 9.74
CA LEU A 9 -10.42 -12.99 8.61
C LEU A 9 -11.47 -13.95 8.03
N LYS A 10 -12.39 -14.45 8.85
CA LYS A 10 -13.49 -15.33 8.44
C LYS A 10 -14.71 -14.58 7.88
N SER A 11 -14.76 -13.25 7.99
CA SER A 11 -15.92 -12.47 7.56
C SER A 11 -16.04 -12.33 6.03
N GLY A 12 -15.14 -12.95 5.26
CA GLY A 12 -15.07 -12.82 3.80
C GLY A 12 -14.39 -11.54 3.32
N ILE A 13 -13.62 -10.87 4.19
CA ILE A 13 -12.80 -9.74 3.78
C ILE A 13 -11.80 -10.16 2.69
N GLU A 14 -11.66 -9.33 1.67
CA GLU A 14 -10.84 -9.63 0.50
C GLU A 14 -9.34 -9.68 0.86
N PRO A 15 -8.64 -10.81 0.58
CA PRO A 15 -7.20 -10.92 0.78
C PRO A 15 -6.46 -10.11 -0.29
N PHE A 16 -5.57 -9.23 0.15
CA PHE A 16 -4.66 -8.48 -0.69
C PHE A 16 -3.38 -9.30 -0.94
N PRO A 17 -3.11 -9.72 -2.19
CA PRO A 17 -1.96 -10.56 -2.49
C PRO A 17 -0.66 -9.76 -2.47
N ASP A 18 0.39 -10.32 -1.88
CA ASP A 18 1.74 -9.77 -1.91
C ASP A 18 2.76 -10.90 -2.14
N PRO A 19 3.55 -10.87 -3.22
CA PRO A 19 4.50 -11.94 -3.52
C PRO A 19 5.68 -11.98 -2.52
N THR A 20 5.93 -10.91 -1.78
CA THR A 20 7.03 -10.80 -0.81
C THR A 20 6.56 -11.14 0.59
N TYR A 21 5.39 -10.63 0.99
CA TYR A 21 4.90 -10.72 2.37
C TYR A 21 3.68 -11.63 2.55
N GLY A 22 3.26 -12.34 1.50
CA GLY A 22 2.09 -13.22 1.50
C GLY A 22 0.77 -12.46 1.48
N GLU A 23 -0.33 -13.16 1.77
CA GLU A 23 -1.64 -12.51 1.85
C GLU A 23 -1.68 -11.50 3.01
N GLY A 24 -2.25 -10.33 2.73
CA GLY A 24 -2.57 -9.30 3.70
C GLY A 24 -4.06 -9.01 3.74
N TYR A 25 -4.57 -8.51 4.86
CA TYR A 25 -5.96 -8.10 4.97
C TYR A 25 -6.01 -6.64 5.41
N ARG A 26 -6.63 -5.81 4.58
CA ARG A 26 -6.65 -4.35 4.73
C ARG A 26 -7.80 -3.94 5.64
N CYS A 27 -7.49 -3.33 6.78
CA CYS A 27 -8.47 -2.94 7.78
C CYS A 27 -8.12 -1.59 8.41
N SER A 28 -9.08 -1.03 9.12
CA SER A 28 -8.83 -0.05 10.18
C SER A 28 -8.83 -0.79 11.52
N ALA A 29 -8.11 -0.27 12.50
CA ALA A 29 -8.02 -0.84 13.84
C ALA A 29 -8.27 0.23 14.91
N TYR A 30 -8.90 -0.18 15.99
CA TYR A 30 -9.03 0.56 17.23
C TYR A 30 -8.19 -0.15 18.28
N LEU A 31 -7.28 0.57 18.92
CA LEU A 31 -6.46 0.06 20.00
C LEU A 31 -7.20 0.20 21.33
N LYS A 32 -6.80 -0.60 22.32
CA LYS A 32 -7.39 -0.59 23.67
C LYS A 32 -7.28 0.74 24.41
N ASP A 33 -6.38 1.61 23.98
CA ASP A 33 -6.22 2.97 24.52
C ASP A 33 -7.12 4.01 23.81
N GLY A 34 -7.95 3.58 22.86
CA GLY A 34 -8.82 4.43 22.06
C GLY A 34 -8.18 4.98 20.78
N THR A 35 -6.89 4.72 20.52
CA THR A 35 -6.21 5.16 19.30
C THR A 35 -6.84 4.50 18.07
N PHE A 36 -7.17 5.32 17.06
CA PHE A 36 -7.68 4.84 15.78
C PHE A 36 -6.58 4.83 14.71
N LEU A 37 -6.35 3.66 14.12
CA LEU A 37 -5.44 3.44 13.00
C LEU A 37 -6.24 3.16 11.72
N PRO A 38 -6.35 4.13 10.78
CA PRO A 38 -7.20 3.97 9.60
C PRO A 38 -6.65 2.97 8.57
N CYS A 39 -5.34 2.75 8.56
CA CYS A 39 -4.64 1.93 7.58
C CYS A 39 -3.80 0.88 8.32
N VAL A 40 -4.31 -0.33 8.42
CA VAL A 40 -3.63 -1.48 9.02
C VAL A 40 -3.69 -2.66 8.07
N MET A 41 -2.55 -3.30 7.86
CA MET A 41 -2.43 -4.55 7.10
C MET A 41 -2.20 -5.70 8.08
N LEU A 42 -3.18 -6.59 8.20
CA LEU A 42 -3.05 -7.83 8.96
C LEU A 42 -2.30 -8.86 8.10
N ARG A 43 -1.22 -9.46 8.61
CA ARG A 43 -0.42 -10.47 7.90
C ARG A 43 0.00 -11.61 8.82
N LYS A 44 0.34 -12.76 8.23
CA LYS A 44 1.12 -13.79 8.92
C LYS A 44 2.57 -13.36 9.05
N ALA A 45 3.23 -13.76 10.13
CA ALA A 45 4.65 -13.54 10.35
C ALA A 45 5.52 -14.48 9.49
N SER A 46 5.02 -15.67 9.14
CA SER A 46 5.85 -16.70 8.48
C SER A 46 6.56 -16.20 7.21
N PRO A 47 5.90 -15.53 6.24
CA PRO A 47 6.57 -15.08 5.02
C PRO A 47 7.71 -14.08 5.27
N VAL A 48 7.52 -13.13 6.20
CA VAL A 48 8.57 -12.14 6.53
C VAL A 48 9.71 -12.78 7.31
N VAL A 49 9.42 -13.75 8.18
CA VAL A 49 10.44 -14.51 8.92
C VAL A 49 11.28 -15.35 7.97
N GLU A 50 10.66 -16.08 7.04
CA GLU A 50 11.35 -16.87 6.01
C GLU A 50 12.22 -15.98 5.12
N LEU A 51 11.70 -14.82 4.70
CA LEU A 51 12.46 -13.83 3.95
C LEU A 51 13.68 -13.34 4.73
N ALA A 52 13.52 -13.03 6.03
CA ALA A 52 14.61 -12.58 6.88
C ALA A 52 15.71 -13.65 6.99
N ILE A 53 15.34 -14.89 7.35
CA ILE A 53 16.26 -16.03 7.43
C ILE A 53 17.03 -16.21 6.12
N ARG A 54 16.33 -16.21 4.99
CA ARG A 54 16.94 -16.35 3.66
C ARG A 54 17.94 -15.24 3.37
N ARG A 55 17.60 -13.97 3.67
CA ARG A 55 18.49 -12.82 3.44
C ARG A 55 19.73 -12.88 4.34
N PHE A 56 19.58 -13.25 5.61
CA PHE A 56 20.69 -13.45 6.53
C PHE A 56 21.64 -14.54 6.04
N ASP A 57 21.11 -15.69 5.60
CA ASP A 57 21.90 -16.80 5.09
C ASP A 57 22.66 -16.46 3.81
N GLN A 58 22.03 -15.73 2.90
CA GLN A 58 22.67 -15.29 1.64
C GLN A 58 23.83 -14.33 1.92
N GLU A 59 23.62 -13.35 2.80
CA GLU A 59 24.66 -12.38 3.15
C GLU A 59 25.83 -13.06 3.87
N ARG A 60 25.56 -13.94 4.85
CA ARG A 60 26.59 -14.70 5.57
C ARG A 60 27.42 -15.61 4.66
N LYS A 61 26.84 -16.10 3.56
CA LYS A 61 27.53 -16.95 2.56
C LYS A 61 28.23 -16.13 1.46
N GLY A 62 28.27 -14.80 1.57
CA GLY A 62 28.88 -13.92 0.57
C GLY A 62 28.12 -13.87 -0.77
N LYS A 63 26.87 -14.36 -0.79
CA LYS A 63 25.97 -14.36 -1.96
C LYS A 63 24.94 -13.22 -1.91
N GLY A 64 25.06 -12.34 -0.92
CA GLY A 64 24.18 -11.21 -0.74
C GLY A 64 24.46 -10.09 -1.73
N ILE A 65 23.51 -9.15 -1.84
CA ILE A 65 23.57 -8.01 -2.77
C ILE A 65 24.74 -7.07 -2.40
N PHE A 66 25.16 -7.08 -1.13
CA PHE A 66 26.27 -6.27 -0.62
C PHE A 66 27.65 -6.94 -0.76
N GLY A 67 27.72 -8.01 -1.57
CA GLY A 67 28.91 -8.83 -1.78
C GLY A 67 30.23 -8.05 -1.83
N SER A 68 31.09 -8.35 -0.85
CA SER A 68 32.55 -8.17 -0.85
C SER A 68 33.19 -6.79 -0.66
N ARG A 69 32.46 -5.68 -0.42
CA ARG A 69 33.12 -4.39 -0.11
C ARG A 69 32.37 -3.57 0.95
N LYS A 70 32.93 -3.57 2.17
CA LYS A 70 32.53 -2.86 3.42
C LYS A 70 31.57 -3.66 4.31
N SER A 71 31.90 -3.71 5.60
CA SER A 71 31.49 -4.66 6.65
C SER A 71 30.04 -4.63 7.13
N ASP A 72 29.14 -3.88 6.48
CA ASP A 72 27.90 -3.45 7.14
C ASP A 72 26.62 -4.02 6.50
N GLY A 73 26.74 -4.92 5.53
CA GLY A 73 25.60 -5.51 4.80
C GLY A 73 24.68 -6.33 5.69
N TYR A 74 25.24 -7.23 6.51
CA TYR A 74 24.46 -8.02 7.47
C TYR A 74 23.74 -7.15 8.50
N GLU A 75 24.46 -6.18 9.08
CA GLU A 75 23.88 -5.22 10.04
C GLU A 75 22.76 -4.40 9.40
N SER A 76 22.93 -3.96 8.16
CA SER A 76 21.89 -3.23 7.41
C SER A 76 20.63 -4.07 7.21
N ILE A 77 20.77 -5.36 6.89
CA ILE A 77 19.63 -6.29 6.76
C ILE A 77 18.96 -6.46 8.12
N VAL A 78 19.72 -6.70 9.19
CA VAL A 78 19.18 -6.82 10.55
C VAL A 78 18.42 -5.56 10.94
N LYS A 79 19.04 -4.39 10.79
CA LYS A 79 18.44 -3.08 11.07
C LYS A 79 17.11 -2.89 10.34
N ASN A 80 17.05 -3.28 9.07
CA ASN A 80 15.81 -3.23 8.29
C ASN A 80 14.71 -4.12 8.93
N PHE A 81 14.98 -5.38 9.23
CA PHE A 81 13.96 -6.26 9.81
C PHE A 81 13.55 -5.87 11.23
N VAL A 82 14.47 -5.40 12.08
CA VAL A 82 14.16 -5.12 13.49
C VAL A 82 13.59 -3.73 13.73
N ALA A 83 14.05 -2.72 12.99
CA ALA A 83 13.79 -1.32 13.30
C ALA A 83 13.04 -0.55 12.20
N SER A 84 12.80 -1.14 11.03
CA SER A 84 12.03 -0.49 9.96
C SER A 84 10.55 -0.85 9.96
N GLY A 85 9.78 0.00 9.29
CA GLY A 85 8.34 -0.16 9.11
C GLY A 85 7.52 0.30 10.31
N ASN A 86 6.24 0.53 10.06
CA ASN A 86 5.28 0.87 11.10
C ASN A 86 4.60 -0.42 11.55
N ARG A 87 4.63 -0.73 12.84
CA ARG A 87 4.08 -1.98 13.39
C ARG A 87 3.14 -1.69 14.54
N VAL A 88 2.13 -2.54 14.67
CA VAL A 88 1.22 -2.56 15.81
C VAL A 88 1.07 -3.99 16.30
N ASN A 89 1.04 -4.18 17.62
CA ASN A 89 0.92 -5.51 18.18
C ASN A 89 -0.53 -5.98 18.13
N HIS A 90 -0.73 -7.26 17.80
CA HIS A 90 -2.06 -7.83 17.70
C HIS A 90 -2.82 -7.83 19.05
N TYR A 91 -2.10 -7.84 20.17
CA TYR A 91 -2.69 -7.83 21.51
C TYR A 91 -3.14 -6.43 21.97
N ASP A 92 -2.71 -5.36 21.29
CA ASP A 92 -3.15 -3.99 21.57
C ASP A 92 -4.46 -3.63 20.85
N ILE A 93 -4.84 -4.44 19.85
CA ILE A 93 -6.04 -4.24 19.04
C ILE A 93 -7.28 -4.65 19.84
N GLU A 94 -8.22 -3.72 19.99
CA GLU A 94 -9.54 -3.94 20.58
C GLU A 94 -10.58 -4.26 19.51
N ARG A 95 -10.51 -3.62 18.34
CA ARG A 95 -11.47 -3.81 17.25
C ARG A 95 -10.84 -3.61 15.89
N VAL A 96 -11.35 -4.32 14.87
CA VAL A 96 -10.98 -4.13 13.47
C VAL A 96 -12.23 -4.03 12.60
N GLU A 97 -12.12 -3.29 11.49
CA GLU A 97 -13.18 -3.14 10.50
C GLU A 97 -12.57 -2.91 9.10
N PRO A 98 -13.31 -3.10 8.00
CA PRO A 98 -12.79 -2.81 6.67
C PRO A 98 -12.31 -1.36 6.56
N SER A 99 -11.12 -1.14 5.99
CA SER A 99 -10.61 0.22 5.83
C SER A 99 -11.30 0.92 4.67
N ARG A 100 -11.84 2.12 4.91
CA ARG A 100 -12.34 3.00 3.84
C ARG A 100 -11.26 3.41 2.82
N PHE A 101 -9.98 3.29 3.18
CA PHE A 101 -8.86 3.68 2.32
C PHE A 101 -8.33 2.52 1.46
N ALA A 102 -8.93 1.33 1.58
CA ALA A 102 -8.57 0.17 0.76
C ALA A 102 -9.37 0.15 -0.54
N ILE A 103 -8.68 0.33 -1.69
CA ILE A 103 -9.31 0.17 -3.01
C ILE A 103 -9.74 -1.29 -3.19
N PRO A 104 -11.02 -1.60 -3.49
CA PRO A 104 -11.44 -2.97 -3.82
C PRO A 104 -10.58 -3.57 -4.92
N LEU A 105 -10.16 -4.85 -4.84
CA LEU A 105 -9.23 -5.38 -5.86
C LEU A 105 -9.83 -5.37 -7.26
N SER A 106 -11.15 -5.50 -7.40
CA SER A 106 -11.83 -5.38 -8.68
C SER A 106 -11.61 -4.01 -9.34
N LEU A 107 -11.54 -2.95 -8.54
CA LEU A 107 -11.23 -1.60 -8.99
C LEU A 107 -9.72 -1.42 -9.18
N LEU A 108 -8.91 -1.90 -8.23
CA LEU A 108 -7.45 -1.78 -8.31
C LEU A 108 -6.87 -2.49 -9.55
N LYS A 109 -7.44 -3.63 -9.96
CA LYS A 109 -7.02 -4.37 -11.18
C LYS A 109 -7.27 -3.61 -12.48
N GLN A 110 -8.08 -2.56 -12.47
CA GLN A 110 -8.30 -1.69 -13.63
C GLN A 110 -7.22 -0.63 -13.78
N VAL A 111 -6.41 -0.41 -12.73
CA VAL A 111 -5.29 0.54 -12.78
C VAL A 111 -4.13 -0.10 -13.53
N GLU A 112 -3.76 0.51 -14.65
CA GLU A 112 -2.60 0.11 -15.44
C GLU A 112 -1.31 0.66 -14.84
N GLY A 113 -0.32 -0.22 -14.69
CA GLY A 113 0.96 0.13 -14.08
C GLY A 113 1.86 0.98 -14.98
N GLU A 114 2.76 1.72 -14.34
CA GLU A 114 3.89 2.44 -14.93
C GLU A 114 3.54 3.39 -16.08
N THR A 115 3.08 4.58 -15.71
CA THR A 115 2.94 5.69 -16.66
C THR A 115 4.30 6.18 -17.09
N THR A 116 5.15 6.53 -16.13
CA THR A 116 6.58 6.81 -16.36
C THR A 116 7.41 6.02 -15.38
N MET A 117 8.72 5.91 -15.63
CA MET A 117 9.63 5.17 -14.75
C MET A 117 9.39 5.54 -13.27
N ALA A 118 9.06 4.52 -12.47
CA ALA A 118 8.75 4.63 -11.04
C ALA A 118 7.52 5.50 -10.65
N TRP A 119 6.58 5.72 -11.58
CA TRP A 119 5.36 6.47 -11.36
C TRP A 119 4.16 5.88 -12.12
N THR A 120 3.07 5.63 -11.40
CA THR A 120 1.77 5.29 -12.00
C THR A 120 0.79 6.41 -11.69
N GLY A 121 0.21 7.03 -12.72
CA GLY A 121 -0.81 8.07 -12.58
C GLY A 121 -2.12 7.66 -13.25
N PHE A 122 -3.22 7.89 -12.58
CA PHE A 122 -4.56 7.53 -13.03
C PHE A 122 -5.60 8.50 -12.46
N VAL A 123 -6.78 8.59 -13.06
CA VAL A 123 -7.88 9.41 -12.57
C VAL A 123 -9.07 8.51 -12.26
N PHE A 124 -9.69 8.71 -11.10
CA PHE A 124 -11.02 8.16 -10.84
C PHE A 124 -12.07 9.20 -11.18
N GLU A 125 -13.03 8.78 -11.98
CA GLU A 125 -14.27 9.50 -12.23
C GLU A 125 -15.34 8.99 -11.27
N MET A 126 -15.94 9.90 -10.52
CA MET A 126 -17.00 9.62 -9.57
C MET A 126 -18.37 9.70 -10.25
N HIS A 127 -19.40 9.11 -9.65
CA HIS A 127 -20.76 9.09 -10.20
C HIS A 127 -21.39 10.48 -10.42
N ASP A 128 -20.85 11.52 -9.79
CA ASP A 128 -21.27 12.92 -9.97
C ASP A 128 -20.45 13.65 -11.06
N GLY A 129 -19.61 12.92 -11.80
CA GLY A 129 -18.75 13.44 -12.86
C GLY A 129 -17.47 14.10 -12.36
N LYS A 130 -17.22 14.14 -11.04
CA LYS A 130 -15.96 14.71 -10.53
C LYS A 130 -14.79 13.78 -10.82
N LEU A 131 -13.68 14.40 -11.19
CA LEU A 131 -12.43 13.74 -11.53
C LEU A 131 -11.41 13.99 -10.42
N PHE A 132 -10.75 12.93 -9.97
CA PHE A 132 -9.69 13.02 -8.98
C PHE A 132 -8.43 12.33 -9.49
N SER A 133 -7.33 13.09 -9.56
CA SER A 133 -6.01 12.57 -9.92
C SER A 133 -5.44 11.75 -8.77
N TYR A 134 -4.97 10.54 -9.07
CA TYR A 134 -4.24 9.67 -8.18
C TYR A 134 -2.88 9.33 -8.78
N GLY A 135 -1.95 8.96 -7.90
CA GLY A 135 -0.71 8.38 -8.37
C GLY A 135 0.07 7.72 -7.27
N THR A 136 0.96 6.81 -7.65
CA THR A 136 1.77 6.02 -6.73
C THR A 136 3.16 5.74 -7.28
N SER A 137 4.12 5.56 -6.36
CA SER A 137 5.45 5.03 -6.63
C SER A 137 5.58 3.64 -6.02
N PHE A 138 4.68 2.72 -6.42
CA PHE A 138 4.64 1.29 -6.05
C PHE A 138 3.88 0.92 -4.76
N GLY A 139 3.24 1.86 -4.06
CA GLY A 139 2.33 1.57 -2.93
C GLY A 139 0.87 1.56 -3.37
N VAL A 140 0.14 0.46 -3.14
CA VAL A 140 -1.27 0.34 -3.57
C VAL A 140 -2.21 -0.25 -2.53
N GLU A 141 -1.71 -0.43 -1.31
CA GLU A 141 -2.44 -1.01 -0.20
C GLU A 141 -3.57 -0.10 0.27
N PHE A 142 -3.25 1.19 0.43
CA PHE A 142 -4.18 2.22 0.89
C PHE A 142 -3.98 3.51 0.12
N PHE A 143 -5.07 4.18 -0.27
CA PHE A 143 -5.05 5.49 -0.92
C PHE A 143 -5.89 6.50 -0.17
N GLY A 144 -5.53 7.78 -0.30
CA GLY A 144 -6.40 8.87 0.12
C GLY A 144 -7.75 8.81 -0.58
N LEU A 145 -8.75 9.48 0.01
CA LEU A 145 -10.04 9.71 -0.61
C LEU A 145 -10.45 11.16 -0.35
N PRO A 146 -11.07 11.84 -1.33
CA PRO A 146 -11.69 13.14 -1.08
C PRO A 146 -12.81 13.03 -0.04
N ASN A 147 -13.06 14.11 0.70
CA ASN A 147 -14.11 14.13 1.70
C ASN A 147 -15.48 13.87 1.06
N GLY A 148 -16.26 12.99 1.69
CA GLY A 148 -17.58 12.60 1.19
C GLY A 148 -17.60 11.50 0.14
N TYR A 149 -16.44 10.98 -0.29
CA TYR A 149 -16.35 9.88 -1.25
C TYR A 149 -15.90 8.56 -0.63
N GLY A 150 -16.37 7.48 -1.23
CA GLY A 150 -15.91 6.10 -1.11
C GLY A 150 -15.56 5.52 -2.49
N PHE A 151 -14.93 4.35 -2.53
CA PHE A 151 -14.55 3.71 -3.80
C PHE A 151 -15.73 3.13 -4.58
N GLU A 152 -16.85 2.88 -3.90
CA GLU A 152 -18.13 2.53 -4.49
C GLU A 152 -18.73 3.66 -5.36
N ASN A 153 -18.22 4.89 -5.20
CA ASN A 153 -18.64 6.02 -6.02
C ASN A 153 -17.92 6.09 -7.37
N VAL A 154 -16.86 5.30 -7.59
CA VAL A 154 -16.07 5.33 -8.82
C VAL A 154 -16.82 4.63 -9.94
N VAL A 155 -17.02 5.35 -11.05
CA VAL A 155 -17.67 4.83 -12.27
C VAL A 155 -16.70 4.52 -13.39
N SER A 156 -15.51 5.15 -13.40
CA SER A 156 -14.49 4.91 -14.42
C SER A 156 -13.08 5.13 -13.87
N VAL A 157 -12.12 4.40 -14.46
CA VAL A 157 -10.68 4.54 -14.24
C VAL A 157 -10.04 5.01 -15.53
N HIS A 158 -9.45 6.21 -15.51
CA HIS A 158 -8.72 6.76 -16.65
C HIS A 158 -7.22 6.60 -16.38
N ASN A 159 -6.62 5.57 -16.98
CA ASN A 159 -5.20 5.27 -16.84
C ASN A 159 -4.31 6.31 -17.53
N HIS A 160 -3.07 6.44 -17.07
CA HIS A 160 -2.07 7.34 -17.63
C HIS A 160 -2.59 8.77 -17.79
N SER A 161 -3.39 9.24 -16.83
CA SER A 161 -4.13 10.49 -16.92
C SER A 161 -4.02 11.31 -15.65
N TYR A 162 -4.36 12.59 -15.76
CA TYR A 162 -4.47 13.56 -14.66
C TYR A 162 -5.57 14.58 -14.96
N VAL A 163 -5.96 15.34 -13.95
CA VAL A 163 -6.87 16.47 -14.05
C VAL A 163 -6.06 17.77 -14.07
N SER A 164 -6.18 18.53 -15.14
CA SER A 164 -5.53 19.83 -15.30
C SER A 164 -6.14 20.90 -14.38
N PRO A 165 -5.50 22.07 -14.21
CA PRO A 165 -6.02 23.14 -13.35
C PRO A 165 -7.40 23.69 -13.75
N ASN A 166 -7.81 23.54 -15.02
CA ASN A 166 -9.15 23.93 -15.49
C ASN A 166 -10.19 22.80 -15.34
N GLY A 167 -9.83 21.67 -14.72
CA GLY A 167 -10.72 20.54 -14.47
C GLY A 167 -10.86 19.56 -15.63
N ALA A 168 -10.07 19.71 -16.70
CA ALA A 168 -10.12 18.80 -17.84
C ALA A 168 -9.35 17.50 -17.58
N LEU A 169 -9.87 16.39 -18.10
CA LEU A 169 -9.13 15.13 -18.15
C LEU A 169 -8.03 15.23 -19.22
N CYS A 170 -6.79 14.97 -18.82
CA CYS A 170 -5.63 15.05 -19.69
C CYS A 170 -4.74 13.81 -19.55
N SER A 171 -3.98 13.51 -20.60
CA SER A 171 -3.06 12.37 -20.61
C SER A 171 -1.68 12.76 -20.10
N LEU A 172 -1.10 11.90 -19.27
CA LEU A 172 0.30 11.96 -18.87
C LEU A 172 1.18 11.42 -20.00
N ALA A 173 2.40 11.94 -20.08
CA ALA A 173 3.40 11.37 -20.98
C ALA A 173 3.79 9.98 -20.46
N GLN A 174 3.89 8.99 -21.36
CA GLN A 174 4.34 7.65 -21.01
C GLN A 174 5.84 7.47 -21.23
N GLY A 175 6.48 6.60 -20.45
CA GLY A 175 7.91 6.29 -20.55
C GLY A 175 8.83 7.38 -19.97
N MET A 176 9.86 7.78 -20.73
CA MET A 176 10.86 8.78 -20.31
C MET A 176 10.53 10.21 -20.75
N GLY A 177 9.31 10.44 -21.27
CA GLY A 177 8.87 11.74 -21.74
C GLY A 177 8.72 12.77 -20.61
N ALA A 178 8.94 14.04 -20.94
CA ALA A 178 8.61 15.14 -20.04
C ALA A 178 7.10 15.18 -19.80
N GLN A 179 6.69 15.41 -18.55
CA GLN A 179 5.28 15.54 -18.22
C GLN A 179 4.72 16.87 -18.76
N PRO A 180 3.40 16.95 -19.03
CA PRO A 180 2.74 18.19 -19.41
C PRO A 180 3.05 19.34 -18.42
N ASN A 181 3.23 20.56 -18.94
CA ASN A 181 3.63 21.72 -18.13
C ASN A 181 2.58 22.10 -17.05
N ASP A 182 1.33 21.73 -17.28
CA ASP A 182 0.19 21.94 -16.40
C ASP A 182 -0.09 20.75 -15.46
N TYR A 183 0.71 19.69 -15.52
CA TYR A 183 0.64 18.59 -14.55
C TYR A 183 1.22 19.01 -13.20
N ASN A 184 0.36 19.11 -12.18
CA ASN A 184 0.76 19.45 -10.83
C ASN A 184 0.68 18.24 -9.89
N ARG A 185 1.84 17.67 -9.54
CA ARG A 185 1.96 16.54 -8.61
C ARG A 185 1.39 16.80 -7.21
N SER A 186 1.34 18.05 -6.75
CA SER A 186 0.79 18.38 -5.42
C SER A 186 -0.72 18.22 -5.31
N LEU A 187 -1.43 18.17 -6.44
CA LEU A 187 -2.88 17.95 -6.51
C LEU A 187 -3.24 16.47 -6.64
N VAL A 188 -2.23 15.60 -6.75
CA VAL A 188 -2.42 14.16 -6.91
C VAL A 188 -2.63 13.50 -5.56
N ILE A 189 -3.71 12.73 -5.43
CA ILE A 189 -4.00 11.93 -4.25
C ILE A 189 -3.04 10.74 -4.20
N ARG A 190 -2.38 10.57 -3.05
CA ARG A 190 -1.31 9.60 -2.84
C ARG A 190 -1.76 8.40 -2.02
N GLU A 191 -0.95 7.36 -2.07
CA GLU A 191 -0.96 6.27 -1.11
C GLU A 191 -0.84 6.79 0.33
N ARG A 192 -1.46 6.09 1.28
CA ARG A 192 -1.39 6.41 2.71
C ARG A 192 -0.38 5.49 3.42
N PRO A 193 0.40 6.01 4.38
CA PRO A 193 1.18 5.15 5.26
C PRO A 193 0.25 4.24 6.05
N TYR A 194 0.73 3.04 6.35
CA TYR A 194 -0.02 2.03 7.08
C TYR A 194 0.86 1.32 8.10
N PHE A 195 0.21 0.66 9.06
CA PHE A 195 0.85 -0.22 10.04
C PHE A 195 0.68 -1.68 9.63
N VAL A 196 1.67 -2.52 9.91
CA VAL A 196 1.56 -3.97 9.80
C VAL A 196 1.29 -4.57 11.18
N CYS A 197 0.29 -5.44 11.25
CA CYS A 197 0.01 -6.27 12.41
C CYS A 197 0.24 -7.74 12.04
N HIS A 198 1.25 -8.36 12.64
CA HIS A 198 1.44 -9.81 12.53
C HIS A 198 0.58 -10.50 13.59
N TYR A 199 -0.46 -11.23 13.17
CA TYR A 199 -1.50 -11.73 14.08
C TYR A 199 -1.19 -13.10 14.72
N ASP A 200 -0.13 -13.74 14.27
CA ASP A 200 0.40 -15.04 14.69
C ASP A 200 1.78 -14.93 15.37
N ALA A 201 2.30 -13.69 15.50
CA ALA A 201 3.52 -13.37 16.24
C ALA A 201 3.26 -13.12 17.72
#